data_AF-A0A6M0G7F8-F1
#
_entry.id   AF-A0A6M0G7F8-F1
#
_cell.length_a   1.000
_cell.length_b   1.000
_cell.length_c   1.000
_cell.angle_alpha   90.00
_cell.angle_beta   90.00
_cell.angle_gamma   90.00
#
_symmetry.space_group_name_H-M   'P 1'
#
loop_
_entity.id
_entity.type
_entity.pdbx_description
1 polymer ?
#
loop_
_entity_poly.entity_id
_entity_poly.type
_entity_poly.pdbx_seq_one_letter_code
_entity_poly.pdbx_strand_id
1 'polypeptide(L)'
;MLLSHNFNISPEIVPPLSKEEFVEVFRVGLSAHSACQCRLLNHPHWITEILFSTSELAPQQIGELCAQAMRDKRQTQHSGDTPLPNILVLGGIKTTPATSNSPDALQPGNWGVDVVETTSSQAFLQEISWDTTIAQKPADSFFKIEFS
;
A
#
# COMPACT_ATOMS: atom_id res chain seq x y z
N MET A 1 -7.12 -4.76 6.60
CA MET A 1 -6.75 -3.72 5.60
C MET A 1 -6.39 -4.44 4.31
N LEU A 2 -6.82 -3.95 3.15
CA LEU A 2 -6.47 -4.55 1.85
C LEU A 2 -5.53 -3.61 1.08
N LEU A 3 -4.44 -4.16 0.55
CA LEU A 3 -3.43 -3.43 -0.20
C LEU A 3 -3.55 -3.75 -1.68
N SER A 4 -3.39 -2.72 -2.50
CA SER A 4 -3.15 -2.82 -3.94
C SER A 4 -1.72 -2.35 -4.25
N HIS A 5 -1.22 -2.74 -5.42
CA HIS A 5 0.08 -2.30 -5.91
C HIS A 5 -0.09 -1.42 -7.14
N ASN A 6 0.37 -0.18 -7.06
CA ASN A 6 0.42 0.76 -8.18
C ASN A 6 1.87 0.96 -8.62
N PHE A 7 2.30 0.15 -9.57
CA PHE A 7 3.65 0.19 -10.12
C PHE A 7 3.73 1.22 -11.25
N ASN A 8 4.00 2.47 -10.90
CA ASN A 8 4.09 3.62 -11.82
C ASN A 8 5.56 4.04 -12.03
N ILE A 9 6.42 3.08 -12.35
CA ILE A 9 7.84 3.29 -12.63
C ILE A 9 8.31 2.35 -13.75
N SER A 10 9.39 2.74 -14.44
CA SER A 10 10.00 1.90 -15.48
C SER A 10 10.56 0.59 -14.89
N PRO A 11 10.31 -0.57 -15.52
CA PRO A 11 10.95 -1.84 -15.18
C PRO A 11 12.49 -1.81 -15.24
N GLU A 12 13.08 -0.83 -15.93
CA GLU A 12 14.53 -0.64 -16.00
C GLU A 12 15.12 -0.06 -14.71
N ILE A 13 14.30 0.60 -13.87
CA ILE A 13 14.75 1.14 -12.58
C ILE A 13 14.68 0.05 -11.51
N VAL A 14 13.55 -0.64 -11.42
CA VAL A 14 13.33 -1.81 -10.57
C VAL A 14 12.38 -2.79 -11.28
N PRO A 15 12.54 -4.11 -11.12
CA PRO A 15 11.62 -5.06 -11.75
C PRO A 15 10.22 -4.99 -11.09
N PRO A 16 9.12 -5.18 -11.85
CA PRO A 16 7.80 -5.32 -11.25
C PRO A 16 7.74 -6.56 -10.34
N LEU A 17 6.94 -6.50 -9.28
CA LEU A 17 6.71 -7.64 -8.39
C LEU A 17 5.52 -8.46 -8.88
N SER A 18 5.60 -9.77 -8.77
CA SER A 18 4.40 -10.60 -8.82
C SER A 18 3.49 -10.34 -7.62
N LYS A 19 2.24 -10.81 -7.66
CA LYS A 19 1.32 -10.71 -6.52
C LYS A 19 1.88 -11.44 -5.28
N GLU A 20 2.48 -12.59 -5.49
CA GLU A 20 3.11 -13.40 -4.44
C GLU A 20 4.32 -12.69 -3.84
N GLU A 21 5.18 -12.12 -4.70
CA GLU A 21 6.33 -11.35 -4.25
C GLU A 21 5.90 -10.10 -3.47
N PHE A 22 4.87 -9.39 -3.93
CA PHE A 22 4.31 -8.23 -3.24
C PHE A 22 3.78 -8.58 -1.86
N VAL A 23 3.03 -9.68 -1.71
CA VAL A 23 2.58 -10.17 -0.39
C VAL A 23 3.77 -10.53 0.49
N GLU A 24 4.80 -11.16 -0.07
CA GLU A 24 5.98 -11.60 0.69
C GLU A 24 6.77 -10.43 1.26
N VAL A 25 6.83 -9.28 0.56
CA VAL A 25 7.42 -8.05 1.11
C VAL A 25 6.83 -7.72 2.48
N PHE A 26 5.50 -7.75 2.60
CA PHE A 26 4.83 -7.43 3.85
C PHE A 26 4.89 -8.56 4.87
N ARG A 27 4.90 -9.83 4.44
CA ARG A 27 5.10 -10.96 5.36
C ARG A 27 6.46 -10.87 6.06
N VAL A 28 7.51 -10.55 5.32
CA VAL A 28 8.86 -10.38 5.86
C VAL A 28 8.97 -9.09 6.66
N GLY A 29 8.54 -7.95 6.08
CA GLY A 29 8.70 -6.63 6.70
C GLY A 29 7.90 -6.45 8.00
N LEU A 30 6.76 -7.12 8.14
CA LEU A 30 5.94 -7.06 9.35
C LEU A 30 6.17 -8.26 10.29
N SER A 31 7.13 -9.14 10.00
CA SER A 31 7.37 -10.38 10.78
C SER A 31 7.73 -10.15 12.25
N ALA A 32 8.33 -8.98 12.58
CA ALA A 32 8.62 -8.58 13.95
C ALA A 32 7.36 -8.25 14.77
N HIS A 33 6.23 -8.02 14.11
CA HIS A 33 4.95 -7.70 14.73
C HIS A 33 4.05 -8.94 14.73
N SER A 34 4.12 -9.75 15.79
CA SER A 34 3.33 -11.00 15.89
C SER A 34 1.82 -10.80 15.80
N ALA A 35 1.34 -9.58 16.05
CA ALA A 35 -0.07 -9.21 15.88
C ALA A 35 -0.48 -8.99 14.41
N CYS A 36 0.47 -8.93 13.48
CA CYS A 36 0.22 -8.74 12.06
C CYS A 36 0.23 -10.07 11.32
N GLN A 37 -0.77 -10.28 10.46
CA GLN A 37 -0.84 -11.43 9.56
C GLN A 37 -1.14 -10.95 8.15
N CYS A 38 -0.34 -11.42 7.20
CA CYS A 38 -0.49 -11.07 5.78
C CYS A 38 -0.92 -12.30 4.98
N ARG A 39 -1.97 -12.17 4.16
CA ARG A 39 -2.40 -13.20 3.20
C ARG A 39 -2.56 -12.64 1.79
N LEU A 40 -2.31 -13.50 0.80
CA LEU A 40 -2.63 -13.24 -0.60
C LEU A 40 -4.14 -13.32 -0.81
N LEU A 41 -4.68 -12.39 -1.59
CA LEU A 41 -6.10 -12.30 -1.96
C LEU A 41 -6.32 -12.80 -3.38
N ASN A 42 -7.45 -13.48 -3.60
CA ASN A 42 -7.91 -13.82 -4.93
C ASN A 42 -8.86 -12.73 -5.47
N HIS A 43 -8.28 -11.58 -5.80
CA HIS A 43 -9.02 -10.43 -6.30
C HIS A 43 -8.26 -9.76 -7.46
N PRO A 44 -8.96 -9.15 -8.45
CA PRO A 44 -8.31 -8.48 -9.58
C PRO A 44 -7.43 -7.30 -9.13
N HIS A 45 -7.97 -6.44 -8.26
CA HIS A 45 -7.31 -5.22 -7.78
C HIS A 45 -6.56 -5.39 -6.45
N TRP A 46 -7.24 -5.81 -5.37
CA TRP A 46 -6.61 -6.10 -4.07
C TRP A 46 -5.70 -7.32 -4.13
N ILE A 47 -4.53 -7.23 -3.51
CA ILE A 47 -3.48 -8.26 -3.57
C ILE A 47 -3.20 -8.84 -2.18
N THR A 48 -3.03 -7.98 -1.17
CA THR A 48 -2.65 -8.42 0.18
C THR A 48 -3.71 -7.99 1.18
N GLU A 49 -4.14 -8.90 2.06
CA GLU A 49 -4.81 -8.51 3.30
C GLU A 49 -3.81 -8.53 4.45
N ILE A 50 -3.83 -7.45 5.23
CA ILE A 50 -3.15 -7.36 6.52
C ILE A 50 -4.21 -7.31 7.62
N LEU A 51 -4.18 -8.32 8.48
CA LEU A 51 -4.93 -8.38 9.74
C LEU A 51 -4.00 -7.89 10.86
N PHE A 52 -4.52 -7.02 11.72
CA PHE A 52 -3.80 -6.46 12.86
C PHE A 52 -4.78 -6.02 13.95
N SER A 53 -4.29 -5.89 15.18
CA SER A 53 -5.08 -5.38 16.30
C SER A 53 -5.11 -3.85 16.30
N THR A 54 -6.28 -3.25 16.13
CA THR A 54 -6.45 -1.79 16.16
C THR A 54 -6.28 -1.18 17.55
N SER A 55 -6.24 -1.99 18.61
CA SER A 55 -5.89 -1.52 19.95
C SER A 55 -4.37 -1.40 20.15
N GLU A 56 -3.57 -2.00 19.28
CA GLU A 56 -2.11 -2.00 19.35
C GLU A 56 -1.48 -1.12 18.27
N LEU A 57 -2.03 -1.18 17.05
CA LEU A 57 -1.50 -0.47 15.88
C LEU A 57 -2.62 0.27 15.15
N ALA A 58 -2.43 1.57 14.96
CA ALA A 58 -3.29 2.36 14.10
C ALA A 58 -3.07 1.99 12.62
N PRO A 59 -4.10 2.12 11.74
CA PRO A 59 -3.96 1.86 10.31
C PRO A 59 -2.81 2.63 9.64
N GLN A 60 -2.59 3.88 10.04
CA GLN A 60 -1.48 4.68 9.53
C GLN A 60 -0.12 4.05 9.91
N GLN A 61 0.05 3.54 11.13
CA GLN A 61 1.30 2.89 11.54
C GLN A 61 1.56 1.61 10.72
N ILE A 62 0.51 0.85 10.39
CA ILE A 62 0.64 -0.28 9.44
C ILE A 62 1.09 0.21 8.07
N GLY A 63 0.54 1.34 7.60
CA GLY A 63 0.98 1.98 6.37
C GLY A 63 2.47 2.36 6.39
N GLU A 64 2.97 2.84 7.52
CA GLU A 64 4.38 3.26 7.68
C GLU A 64 5.30 2.04 7.60
N LEU A 65 4.92 0.95 8.28
CA LEU A 65 5.61 -0.34 8.17
C LEU A 65 5.60 -0.89 6.74
N CYS A 66 4.49 -0.73 6.02
CA CYS A 66 4.41 -1.14 4.62
C CYS A 66 5.34 -0.31 3.72
N ALA A 67 5.39 1.01 3.91
CA ALA A 67 6.29 1.89 3.18
C ALA A 67 7.76 1.49 3.41
N GLN A 68 8.13 1.24 4.67
CA GLN A 68 9.47 0.80 5.04
C GLN A 68 9.81 -0.56 4.42
N ALA A 69 8.91 -1.55 4.53
CA ALA A 69 9.11 -2.88 3.97
C ALA A 69 9.34 -2.85 2.44
N MET A 70 8.57 -2.03 1.72
CA MET A 70 8.77 -1.83 0.28
C MET A 70 10.11 -1.18 -0.03
N ARG A 71 10.51 -0.16 0.76
CA ARG A 71 11.81 0.49 0.59
C ARG A 71 12.94 -0.50 0.76
N ASP A 72 12.91 -1.28 1.82
CA ASP A 72 13.92 -2.30 2.13
C ASP A 72 13.98 -3.33 1.00
N LYS A 73 12.84 -3.81 0.51
CA LYS A 73 12.78 -4.70 -0.67
C LYS A 73 13.49 -4.07 -1.87
N ARG A 74 13.19 -2.83 -2.21
CA ARG A 74 13.79 -2.16 -3.37
C ARG A 74 15.28 -1.91 -3.19
N GLN A 75 15.73 -1.59 -1.98
CA GLN A 75 17.15 -1.51 -1.67
C GLN A 75 17.89 -2.83 -1.94
N THR A 76 17.28 -3.99 -1.64
CA THR A 76 17.92 -5.29 -1.93
C THR A 76 17.97 -5.64 -3.43
N GLN A 77 17.08 -5.08 -4.23
CA GLN A 77 17.02 -5.30 -5.68
C GLN A 77 17.80 -4.25 -6.47
N HIS A 78 18.27 -3.21 -5.80
CA HIS A 78 18.91 -2.08 -6.42
C HIS A 78 20.40 -2.35 -6.59
N SER A 79 20.83 -2.40 -7.84
CA SER A 79 22.18 -2.84 -8.22
C SER A 79 22.95 -1.80 -9.06
N GLY A 80 22.46 -0.56 -9.16
CA GLY A 80 22.96 0.43 -10.11
C GLY A 80 22.97 1.86 -9.57
N ASP A 81 23.19 2.83 -10.46
CA ASP A 81 23.27 4.26 -10.12
C ASP A 81 21.93 5.00 -10.26
N THR A 82 20.85 4.28 -10.61
CA THR A 82 19.51 4.90 -10.73
C THR A 82 18.94 5.23 -9.35
N PRO A 83 18.20 6.32 -9.17
CA PRO A 83 17.53 6.57 -7.89
C PRO A 83 16.48 5.49 -7.62
N LEU A 84 16.33 5.10 -6.35
CA LEU A 84 15.23 4.26 -5.90
C LEU A 84 13.87 4.93 -6.20
N PRO A 85 12.79 4.16 -6.42
CA PRO A 85 11.45 4.72 -6.51
C PRO A 85 11.09 5.47 -5.22
N ASN A 86 10.35 6.57 -5.37
CA ASN A 86 9.56 7.09 -4.27
C ASN A 86 8.43 6.10 -3.98
N ILE A 87 8.14 5.91 -2.70
CA ILE A 87 7.07 5.04 -2.22
C ILE A 87 6.00 5.91 -1.58
N LEU A 88 4.77 5.77 -2.08
CA LEU A 88 3.59 6.34 -1.43
C LEU A 88 2.72 5.22 -0.89
N VAL A 89 2.17 5.42 0.30
CA VAL A 89 1.13 4.54 0.84
C VAL A 89 -0.09 5.40 1.15
N LEU A 90 -1.12 5.22 0.34
CA LEU A 90 -2.34 6.02 0.33
C LEU A 90 -3.50 5.20 0.86
N GLY A 91 -3.94 5.50 2.08
CA GLY A 91 -5.03 4.77 2.73
C GLY A 91 -6.33 5.55 2.74
N GLY A 92 -7.44 4.84 2.57
CA GLY A 92 -8.78 5.38 2.76
C GLY A 92 -9.78 4.34 3.29
N ILE A 93 -10.65 4.76 4.20
CA ILE A 93 -11.77 3.93 4.65
C ILE A 93 -12.81 3.84 3.52
N LYS A 94 -13.22 2.62 3.19
CA LYS A 94 -14.34 2.39 2.28
C LYS A 94 -15.64 2.76 2.98
N THR A 95 -16.38 3.73 2.44
CA THR A 95 -17.70 4.14 2.95
C THR A 95 -18.86 3.66 2.09
N THR A 96 -18.58 3.22 0.86
CA THR A 96 -19.57 2.71 -0.10
C THR A 96 -19.64 1.18 -0.08
N PRO A 97 -20.76 0.58 -0.52
CA PRO A 97 -20.89 -0.86 -0.65
C PRO A 97 -19.74 -1.50 -1.46
N ALA A 98 -19.47 -2.78 -1.17
CA ALA A 98 -18.52 -3.56 -1.96
C ALA A 98 -18.92 -3.55 -3.44
N THR A 99 -17.91 -3.48 -4.31
CA THR A 99 -18.11 -3.42 -5.77
C THR A 99 -18.42 -4.79 -6.37
N SER A 100 -18.28 -5.87 -5.59
CA SER A 100 -18.59 -7.24 -6.00
C SER A 100 -18.97 -8.09 -4.78
N ASN A 101 -19.52 -9.27 -5.03
CA ASN A 101 -19.83 -10.27 -4.01
C ASN A 101 -18.62 -11.16 -3.65
N SER A 102 -17.41 -10.81 -4.10
CA SER A 102 -16.21 -11.58 -3.76
C SER A 102 -15.94 -11.51 -2.25
N PRO A 103 -15.56 -12.61 -1.59
CA PRO A 103 -15.15 -12.58 -0.19
C PRO A 103 -13.90 -11.69 0.05
N ASP A 104 -13.08 -11.48 -0.98
CA ASP A 104 -11.88 -10.65 -0.94
C ASP A 104 -12.12 -9.22 -1.46
N ALA A 105 -13.39 -8.82 -1.64
CA ALA A 105 -13.72 -7.44 -1.98
C ALA A 105 -13.59 -6.52 -0.75
N LEU A 106 -13.09 -5.31 -0.96
CA LEU A 106 -13.03 -4.29 0.09
C LEU A 106 -14.45 -3.92 0.56
N GLN A 107 -14.73 -4.22 1.82
CA GLN A 107 -16.01 -3.98 2.49
C GLN A 107 -16.08 -2.58 3.11
N PRO A 108 -17.30 -2.02 3.29
CA PRO A 108 -17.49 -0.81 4.08
C PRO A 108 -16.85 -0.90 5.47
N GLY A 109 -16.24 0.18 5.93
CA GLY A 109 -15.51 0.26 7.20
C GLY A 109 -14.07 -0.27 7.14
N ASN A 110 -13.70 -1.03 6.11
CA ASN A 110 -12.33 -1.49 5.92
C ASN A 110 -11.47 -0.46 5.19
N TRP A 111 -10.17 -0.49 5.51
CA TRP A 111 -9.15 0.30 4.84
C TRP A 111 -8.72 -0.35 3.51
N GLY A 112 -8.88 0.40 2.42
CA GLY A 112 -8.20 0.15 1.15
C GLY A 112 -6.95 1.01 1.08
N VAL A 113 -5.83 0.41 0.68
CA VAL A 113 -4.53 1.08 0.68
C VAL A 113 -3.84 0.83 -0.66
N ASP A 114 -3.46 1.91 -1.33
CA ASP A 114 -2.65 1.84 -2.54
C ASP A 114 -1.18 2.05 -2.17
N VAL A 115 -0.35 1.03 -2.43
CA VAL A 115 1.11 1.12 -2.34
C VAL A 115 1.63 1.49 -3.72
N VAL A 116 2.10 2.71 -3.86
CA VAL A 116 2.54 3.29 -5.14
C VAL A 116 4.05 3.35 -5.17
N GLU A 117 4.63 2.94 -6.29
CA GLU A 117 6.02 3.17 -6.63
C GLU A 117 6.10 4.12 -7.81
N THR A 118 6.79 5.25 -7.66
CA THR A 118 6.82 6.30 -8.68
C THR A 118 8.15 7.06 -8.68
N THR A 119 8.51 7.67 -9.80
CA THR A 119 9.65 8.60 -9.88
C THR A 119 9.34 9.96 -9.26
N SER A 120 8.06 10.32 -9.07
CA SER A 120 7.65 11.60 -8.48
C SER A 120 6.33 11.47 -7.73
N SER A 121 6.42 11.49 -6.39
CA SER A 121 5.25 11.48 -5.52
C SER A 121 4.30 12.64 -5.83
N GLN A 122 4.85 13.84 -6.02
CA GLN A 122 4.07 15.04 -6.30
C GLN A 122 3.28 14.91 -7.61
N ALA A 123 3.94 14.47 -8.69
CA ALA A 123 3.28 14.33 -9.99
C ALA A 123 2.16 13.29 -9.93
N PHE A 124 2.41 12.16 -9.27
CA PHE A 124 1.39 11.12 -9.10
C PHE A 124 0.19 11.61 -8.28
N LEU A 125 0.43 12.29 -7.14
CA LEU A 125 -0.65 12.83 -6.29
C LEU A 125 -1.50 13.87 -7.02
N GLN A 126 -0.88 14.69 -7.88
CA GLN A 126 -1.59 15.64 -8.74
C GLN A 126 -2.44 14.94 -9.79
N GLU A 127 -1.90 13.91 -10.45
CA GLU A 127 -2.60 13.12 -11.48
C GLU A 127 -3.89 12.51 -10.93
N ILE A 128 -3.83 11.90 -9.74
CA ILE A 128 -5.01 11.31 -9.10
C ILE A 128 -5.90 12.33 -8.37
N SER A 129 -5.56 13.63 -8.43
CA SER A 129 -6.26 14.70 -7.70
C SER A 129 -6.45 14.36 -6.21
N TRP A 130 -5.37 13.90 -5.56
CA TRP A 130 -5.42 13.41 -4.17
C TRP A 130 -6.01 14.45 -3.22
N ASP A 131 -5.49 15.68 -3.25
CA ASP A 131 -5.90 16.77 -2.35
C ASP A 131 -7.40 17.08 -2.49
N THR A 132 -7.91 17.14 -3.73
CA THR A 132 -9.35 17.32 -3.99
C THR A 132 -10.17 16.15 -3.43
N THR A 133 -9.67 14.93 -3.56
CA THR A 133 -10.33 13.70 -3.12
C THR A 133 -10.47 13.63 -1.59
N ILE A 134 -9.48 14.14 -0.86
CA ILE A 134 -9.47 14.12 0.62
C ILE A 134 -10.06 15.38 1.25
N ALA A 135 -10.20 16.49 0.52
CA ALA A 135 -10.66 17.77 1.06
C ALA A 135 -12.02 17.71 1.78
N GLN A 136 -12.90 16.79 1.38
CA GLN A 136 -14.23 16.62 1.96
C GLN A 136 -14.32 15.42 2.93
N LYS A 137 -13.22 14.71 3.17
CA LYS A 137 -13.20 13.51 4.01
C LYS A 137 -12.82 13.86 5.46
N PRO A 138 -13.38 13.15 6.45
CA PRO A 138 -12.89 13.22 7.83
C PRO A 138 -11.38 12.91 7.90
N ALA A 139 -10.64 13.66 8.72
CA ALA A 139 -9.18 13.55 8.80
C ALA A 139 -8.69 12.16 9.27
N ASP A 140 -9.53 11.42 9.99
CA ASP A 140 -9.28 10.06 10.47
C ASP A 140 -9.70 8.96 9.47
N SER A 141 -10.25 9.35 8.32
CA SER A 141 -10.74 8.41 7.29
C SER A 141 -9.77 8.20 6.12
N PHE A 142 -8.61 8.84 6.16
CA PHE A 142 -7.54 8.66 5.19
C PHE A 142 -6.17 8.83 5.86
N PHE A 143 -5.13 8.31 5.22
CA PHE A 143 -3.75 8.66 5.56
C PHE A 143 -2.89 8.69 4.30
N LYS A 144 -1.78 9.42 4.37
CA LYS A 144 -0.77 9.48 3.32
C LYS A 144 0.60 9.37 3.97
N ILE A 145 1.42 8.48 3.42
CA ILE A 145 2.81 8.31 3.82
C ILE A 145 3.65 8.42 2.56
N GLU A 146 4.73 9.19 2.65
CA GLU A 146 5.67 9.39 1.55
C GLU A 146 7.08 9.04 2.02
N PHE A 147 7.76 8.19 1.25
CA PHE A 147 9.18 7.87 1.44
C PHE A 147 9.92 8.16 0.13
N SER A 148 10.95 9.01 0.21
CA SER A 148 11.86 9.36 -0.88
C SER A 148 13.24 8.76 -0.71
#